data_AF-A0A1Z3MSN3-F1
#
_entry.id   AF-A0A1Z3MSN3-F1
#
_cell.length_a   1.000
_cell.length_b   1.000
_cell.length_c   1.000
_cell.angle_alpha   90.00
_cell.angle_beta   90.00
_cell.angle_gamma   90.00
#
_symmetry.space_group_name_H-M   'P 1'
#
loop_
_entity.id
_entity.type
_entity.pdbx_description
1 polymer ?
#
loop_
_entity_poly.entity_id
_entity_poly.type
_entity_poly.pdbx_seq_one_letter_code
_entity_poly.pdbx_strand_id
1 'polypeptide(L)'
;MSALYEKSQLTKILISSAPATKETMDTATFLDLSCTIKEIQFTGGQKQDIDVTTLCSTEQENINGLPSPSEISLSGNFYKNPAQDALREAYDNDTTYAFQVIFPSGKGFKFLAEIRQHTWSSGTNGVVAATFSLRLKGKPENIESGS
;
A
#
# COMPACT_ATOMS: atom_id res chain seq x y z
N MET A 1 -22.75 -13.45 19.18
CA MET A 1 -22.69 -12.80 17.86
C MET A 1 -21.66 -13.54 17.02
N SER A 2 -22.03 -14.00 15.83
CA SER A 2 -21.20 -14.85 14.95
C SER A 2 -20.37 -14.07 13.93
N ALA A 3 -20.51 -12.75 13.85
CA ALA A 3 -19.73 -11.92 12.94
C ALA A 3 -18.37 -11.58 13.55
N LEU A 4 -17.29 -12.00 12.89
CA LEU A 4 -15.92 -11.56 13.17
C LEU A 4 -15.67 -10.29 12.36
N TYR A 5 -15.25 -9.21 13.02
CA TYR A 5 -14.99 -7.92 12.38
C TYR A 5 -13.85 -7.19 13.08
N GLU A 6 -13.22 -6.27 12.36
CA GLU A 6 -12.22 -5.36 12.89
C GLU A 6 -12.68 -3.91 12.66
N LYS A 7 -12.46 -3.05 13.65
CA LYS A 7 -12.80 -1.63 13.54
C LYS A 7 -11.73 -0.92 12.71
N SER A 8 -12.13 0.00 11.84
CA SER A 8 -11.21 0.81 11.05
C SER A 8 -10.67 2.05 11.80
N GLN A 9 -11.41 2.54 12.80
CA GLN A 9 -11.02 3.72 13.59
C GLN A 9 -9.74 3.45 14.36
N LEU A 10 -8.79 4.40 14.34
CA LEU A 10 -7.43 4.29 14.91
C LEU A 10 -6.45 3.43 14.11
N THR A 11 -6.77 3.07 12.86
CA THR A 11 -5.79 2.50 11.94
C THR A 11 -4.66 3.51 11.72
N LYS A 12 -3.43 3.09 11.97
CA LYS A 12 -2.23 3.91 11.77
C LYS A 12 -1.60 3.58 10.43
N ILE A 13 -1.32 4.62 9.66
CA ILE A 13 -0.60 4.51 8.39
C ILE A 13 0.69 5.28 8.56
N LEU A 14 1.80 4.62 8.32
CA LEU A 14 3.13 5.11 8.59
C LEU A 14 3.97 4.99 7.33
N ILE A 15 4.80 5.99 7.06
CA ILE A 15 5.77 6.00 5.95
C ILE A 15 7.18 6.22 6.50
N SER A 16 8.20 5.60 5.91
CA SER A 16 9.58 5.93 6.25
C SER A 16 9.93 7.37 5.89
N SER A 17 10.76 8.01 6.70
CA SER A 17 11.26 9.36 6.42
C SER A 17 12.24 9.42 5.24
N ALA A 18 12.86 8.28 4.88
CA ALA A 18 13.82 8.15 3.80
C ALA A 18 13.54 6.91 2.95
N PRO A 19 14.12 6.82 1.74
CA PRO A 19 14.06 5.60 0.92
C PRO A 19 14.51 4.38 1.71
N ALA A 20 13.81 3.25 1.52
CA ALA A 20 14.04 2.03 2.26
C ALA A 20 14.16 0.81 1.35
N THR A 21 14.99 -0.13 1.78
CA THR A 21 15.11 -1.47 1.21
C THR A 21 14.54 -2.50 2.20
N LYS A 22 14.53 -3.78 1.81
CA LYS A 22 14.04 -4.85 2.70
C LYS A 22 14.80 -4.92 4.01
N GLU A 23 16.11 -4.66 3.98
CA GLU A 23 16.99 -4.75 5.15
C GLU A 23 16.82 -3.56 6.09
N THR A 24 16.55 -2.37 5.55
CA THR A 24 16.41 -1.14 6.35
C THR A 24 14.97 -0.91 6.81
N MET A 25 14.04 -1.78 6.41
CA MET A 25 12.62 -1.63 6.66
C MET A 25 12.29 -1.65 8.15
N ASP A 26 13.02 -2.42 8.95
CA ASP A 26 12.80 -2.59 10.40
C ASP A 26 13.39 -1.46 11.25
N THR A 27 14.48 -0.84 10.79
CA THR A 27 15.17 0.22 11.52
C THR A 27 14.81 1.63 11.04
N ALA A 28 13.97 1.75 9.99
CA ALA A 28 13.59 3.03 9.43
C ALA A 28 12.79 3.87 10.44
N THR A 29 13.02 5.18 10.42
CA THR A 29 12.20 6.13 11.20
C THR A 29 10.90 6.38 10.45
N PHE A 30 9.78 6.03 11.09
CA PHE A 30 8.43 6.14 10.52
C PHE A 30 7.74 7.46 10.93
N LEU A 31 7.06 8.07 9.96
CA LEU A 31 6.25 9.28 10.07
C LEU A 31 4.77 8.91 9.94
N ASP A 32 3.92 9.54 10.76
CA ASP A 32 2.50 9.22 10.83
C ASP A 32 1.66 9.98 9.80
N LEU A 33 0.87 9.24 9.01
CA LEU A 33 -0.08 9.72 8.00
C LEU A 33 -1.54 9.61 8.46
N SER A 34 -1.82 8.96 9.59
CA SER A 34 -3.16 8.60 10.05
C SER A 34 -4.11 9.79 10.25
N CYS A 35 -3.58 10.96 10.65
CA CYS A 35 -4.39 12.17 10.82
C CYS A 35 -4.79 12.83 9.49
N THR A 36 -4.25 12.37 8.36
CA THR A 36 -4.50 12.97 7.04
C THR A 36 -5.16 12.02 6.05
N ILE A 37 -4.87 10.72 6.15
CA ILE A 37 -5.45 9.68 5.30
C ILE A 37 -6.77 9.19 5.90
N LYS A 38 -7.80 9.10 5.06
CA LYS A 38 -9.15 8.65 5.44
C LYS A 38 -9.39 7.19 5.09
N GLU A 39 -8.78 6.73 4.01
CA GLU A 39 -9.01 5.40 3.47
C GLU A 39 -7.72 4.83 2.87
N ILE A 40 -7.55 3.53 3.08
CA ILE A 40 -6.52 2.72 2.44
C ILE A 40 -7.20 1.54 1.75
N GLN A 41 -6.88 1.36 0.47
CA GLN A 41 -7.39 0.26 -0.33
C GLN A 41 -6.21 -0.52 -0.89
N PHE A 42 -6.17 -1.83 -0.63
CA PHE A 42 -5.21 -2.76 -1.22
C PHE A 42 -5.88 -3.55 -2.34
N THR A 43 -5.26 -3.56 -3.52
CA THR A 43 -5.65 -4.41 -4.65
C THR A 43 -4.51 -5.35 -4.98
N GLY A 44 -4.72 -6.65 -4.75
CA GLY A 44 -3.76 -7.68 -5.11
C GLY A 44 -3.61 -7.78 -6.63
N GLY A 45 -2.36 -7.88 -7.11
CA GLY A 45 -2.11 -8.10 -8.53
C GLY A 45 -2.62 -9.46 -8.99
N GLN A 46 -3.23 -9.51 -10.17
CA GLN A 46 -3.63 -10.77 -10.80
C GLN A 46 -2.40 -11.53 -11.29
N LYS A 47 -2.43 -12.86 -11.17
CA LYS A 47 -1.44 -13.72 -11.80
C LYS A 47 -1.77 -13.83 -13.28
N GLN A 48 -0.76 -13.81 -14.13
CA GLN A 48 -0.95 -14.12 -15.54
C GLN A 48 -1.20 -15.63 -15.70
N ASP A 49 -2.17 -16.01 -16.51
CA ASP A 49 -2.31 -17.40 -16.92
C ASP A 49 -1.35 -17.68 -18.08
N ILE A 50 -0.50 -18.69 -17.93
CA ILE A 50 0.35 -19.19 -19.01
C ILE A 50 -0.34 -20.42 -19.58
N ASP A 51 -0.72 -20.31 -20.85
CA ASP A 51 -1.26 -21.43 -21.62
C ASP A 51 -0.13 -22.43 -21.90
N VAL A 52 -0.31 -23.67 -21.42
CA VAL A 52 0.59 -24.79 -21.66
C VAL A 52 -0.08 -25.92 -22.44
N THR A 53 -1.22 -25.63 -23.06
CA THR A 53 -2.00 -26.60 -23.83
C THR A 53 -1.13 -27.24 -24.90
N THR A 54 -1.07 -28.57 -24.89
CA THR A 54 -0.27 -29.35 -25.84
C THR A 54 -1.17 -30.02 -26.88
N LEU A 55 -0.56 -30.56 -27.95
CA LEU A 55 -1.29 -31.33 -28.98
C LEU A 55 -1.97 -32.59 -28.44
N CYS A 56 -1.55 -33.07 -27.26
CA CYS A 56 -2.15 -34.21 -26.57
C CYS A 56 -3.26 -33.78 -25.59
N SER A 57 -3.43 -32.49 -25.33
CA SER A 57 -4.41 -31.98 -24.37
C SER A 57 -5.80 -32.03 -24.97
N THR A 58 -6.77 -32.55 -24.21
CA THR A 58 -8.18 -32.61 -24.61
C THR A 58 -8.96 -31.36 -24.21
N GLU A 59 -8.38 -30.52 -23.35
CA GLU A 59 -8.94 -29.26 -22.84
C GLU A 59 -7.81 -28.23 -22.67
N GLN A 60 -8.16 -26.95 -22.48
CA GLN A 60 -7.18 -25.90 -22.28
C GLN A 60 -6.51 -26.05 -20.90
N GLU A 61 -5.19 -26.08 -20.87
CA GLU A 61 -4.39 -26.25 -19.65
C GLU A 61 -3.60 -24.97 -19.36
N ASN A 62 -3.81 -24.40 -18.18
CA ASN A 62 -3.17 -23.16 -17.76
C ASN A 62 -2.36 -23.38 -16.48
N ILE A 63 -1.16 -22.79 -16.42
CA ILE A 63 -0.38 -22.66 -15.19
C ILE A 63 -0.30 -21.20 -14.76
N ASN A 64 -0.18 -20.98 -13.45
CA ASN A 64 0.04 -19.65 -12.90
C ASN A 64 1.42 -19.11 -13.31
N GLY A 65 1.45 -18.00 -14.03
CA GLY A 65 2.63 -17.22 -14.36
C GLY A 65 3.03 -16.23 -13.27
N LEU A 66 3.79 -15.21 -13.67
CA LEU A 66 4.30 -14.20 -12.74
C LEU A 66 3.15 -13.35 -12.18
N PRO A 67 3.17 -13.05 -10.87
CA PRO A 67 2.18 -12.16 -10.28
C PRO A 67 2.42 -10.72 -10.74
N SER A 68 1.35 -10.04 -11.15
CA SER A 68 1.38 -8.60 -11.37
C SER A 68 1.69 -7.87 -10.05
N PRO A 69 2.33 -6.69 -10.09
CA PRO A 69 2.56 -5.91 -8.88
C PRO A 69 1.21 -5.48 -8.27
N SER A 70 1.07 -5.67 -6.96
CA SER A 70 -0.08 -5.18 -6.22
C SER A 70 -0.06 -3.66 -6.12
N GLU A 71 -1.23 -3.05 -6.00
CA GLU A 71 -1.39 -1.61 -5.89
C GLU A 71 -2.13 -1.24 -4.60
N ILE A 72 -1.76 -0.11 -4.01
CA ILE A 72 -2.44 0.50 -2.88
C ILE A 72 -2.88 1.90 -3.25
N SER A 73 -4.11 2.26 -2.88
CA SER A 73 -4.60 3.63 -2.96
C SER A 73 -4.76 4.19 -1.55
N LEU A 74 -4.17 5.37 -1.31
CA LEU A 74 -4.36 6.15 -0.10
C LEU A 74 -5.15 7.40 -0.46
N SER A 75 -6.33 7.57 0.13
CA SER A 75 -7.18 8.74 -0.09
C SER A 75 -7.37 9.50 1.22
N GLY A 76 -7.30 10.83 1.15
CA GLY A 76 -7.31 11.67 2.36
C GLY A 76 -7.46 13.16 2.09
N ASN A 77 -7.16 13.94 3.12
CA ASN A 77 -7.07 15.39 3.02
C ASN A 77 -5.66 15.79 2.59
N PHE A 78 -5.56 16.77 1.70
CA PHE A 78 -4.29 17.43 1.43
C PHE A 78 -3.86 18.22 2.66
N TYR A 79 -2.63 17.98 3.12
CA TYR A 79 -2.02 18.76 4.19
C TYR A 79 -0.50 18.84 3.97
N LYS A 80 0.15 19.88 4.48
CA LYS A 80 1.60 20.00 4.41
C LYS A 80 2.19 19.60 5.76
N ASN A 81 2.67 18.36 5.83
CA ASN A 81 3.40 17.82 6.97
C ASN A 81 4.58 16.97 6.46
N PRO A 82 5.56 16.65 7.33
CA PRO A 82 6.72 15.86 6.93
C PRO A 82 6.36 14.52 6.28
N ALA A 83 5.24 13.91 6.69
CA ALA A 83 4.81 12.62 6.17
C ALA A 83 4.25 12.70 4.73
N GLN A 84 3.40 13.69 4.41
CA GLN A 84 2.93 13.92 3.04
C GLN A 84 4.01 14.52 2.15
N ASP A 85 4.94 15.29 2.72
CA ASP A 85 6.08 15.79 1.97
C ASP A 85 7.02 14.63 1.57
N ALA A 86 7.22 13.63 2.45
CA ALA A 86 7.92 12.39 2.09
C ALA A 86 7.22 11.61 0.97
N LEU A 87 5.88 11.59 0.93
CA LEU A 87 5.12 11.00 -0.19
C LEU A 87 5.35 11.75 -1.51
N ARG A 88 5.49 13.07 -1.48
CA ARG A 88 5.74 13.87 -2.69
C ARG A 88 7.18 13.70 -3.17
N GLU A 89 8.13 13.74 -2.25
CA GLU A 89 9.54 13.51 -2.55
C GLU A 89 9.78 12.10 -3.11
N ALA A 90 9.13 11.09 -2.56
CA ALA A 90 9.18 9.72 -3.08
C ALA A 90 8.63 9.59 -4.50
N TYR A 91 7.64 10.40 -4.89
CA TYR A 91 7.15 10.50 -6.26
C TYR A 91 8.17 11.19 -7.18
N ASP A 92 8.77 12.30 -6.76
CA ASP A 92 9.73 13.05 -7.57
C ASP A 92 11.07 12.30 -7.76
N ASN A 93 11.48 11.51 -6.78
CA ASN A 93 12.75 10.78 -6.78
C ASN A 93 12.66 9.35 -7.34
N ASP A 94 11.47 8.87 -7.72
CA ASP A 94 11.22 7.48 -8.16
C ASP A 94 11.82 6.41 -7.21
N THR A 95 11.83 6.70 -5.91
CA THR A 95 12.46 5.84 -4.89
C THR A 95 11.44 5.01 -4.13
N THR A 96 11.90 3.88 -3.61
CA THR A 96 11.04 2.97 -2.84
C THR A 96 11.06 3.35 -1.36
N TYR A 97 9.88 3.44 -0.75
CA TYR A 97 9.70 3.76 0.67
C TYR A 97 9.05 2.59 1.40
N ALA A 98 9.29 2.52 2.71
CA ALA A 98 8.66 1.54 3.58
C ALA A 98 7.38 2.11 4.17
N PHE A 99 6.34 1.29 4.15
CA PHE A 99 5.04 1.60 4.70
C PHE A 99 4.66 0.57 5.75
N GLN A 100 3.97 1.04 6.79
CA GLN A 100 3.33 0.18 7.77
C GLN A 100 1.89 0.61 7.96
N VAL A 101 0.99 -0.37 7.94
CA VAL A 101 -0.43 -0.20 8.20
C VAL A 101 -0.74 -1.05 9.41
N ILE A 102 -1.11 -0.41 10.51
CA ILE A 102 -1.39 -1.07 11.79
C ILE A 102 -2.86 -0.84 12.12
N PHE A 103 -3.64 -1.91 12.12
CA PHE A 103 -5.02 -1.87 12.52
C PHE A 103 -5.16 -1.78 14.05
N PRO A 104 -6.33 -1.43 14.58
CA PRO A 104 -6.54 -1.27 16.02
C PRO A 104 -6.30 -2.54 16.84
N SER A 105 -6.36 -3.73 16.23
CA SER A 105 -5.99 -4.98 16.90
C SER A 105 -4.48 -5.14 17.14
N GLY A 106 -3.65 -4.24 16.60
CA GLY A 106 -2.20 -4.37 16.57
C GLY A 106 -1.68 -5.25 15.43
N LYS A 107 -2.58 -5.89 14.67
CA LYS A 107 -2.23 -6.58 13.43
C LYS A 107 -2.09 -5.59 12.29
N GLY A 108 -1.34 -5.97 11.27
CA GLY A 108 -1.07 -5.04 10.19
C GLY A 108 -0.30 -5.63 9.03
N PHE A 109 0.09 -4.74 8.12
CA PHE A 109 0.91 -5.06 6.97
C PHE A 109 2.06 -4.09 6.87
N LYS A 110 3.23 -4.65 6.52
CA LYS A 110 4.43 -3.90 6.22
C LYS A 110 4.83 -4.19 4.78
N PHE A 111 5.11 -3.15 4.01
CA PHE A 111 5.44 -3.32 2.61
C PHE A 111 6.34 -2.20 2.10
N LEU A 112 7.07 -2.51 1.02
CA LEU A 112 7.81 -1.55 0.25
C LEU A 112 6.97 -1.12 -0.95
N ALA A 113 6.87 0.17 -1.20
CA ALA A 113 6.16 0.68 -2.35
C ALA A 113 6.82 1.92 -2.96
N GLU A 114 6.64 2.08 -4.26
CA GLU A 114 6.92 3.31 -5.00
C GLU A 114 5.60 4.05 -5.24
N ILE A 115 5.65 5.38 -5.34
CA ILE A 115 4.46 6.19 -5.58
C ILE A 115 4.39 6.46 -7.07
N ARG A 116 3.26 6.11 -7.68
CA ARG A 116 3.05 6.17 -9.14
C ARG A 116 2.30 7.41 -9.56
N GLN A 117 1.46 7.92 -8.68
CA GLN A 117 0.60 9.04 -8.97
C GLN A 117 0.21 9.75 -7.69
N HIS A 118 0.20 11.08 -7.75
CA HIS A 118 -0.38 11.94 -6.74
C HIS A 118 -1.33 12.93 -7.42
N THR A 119 -2.57 12.98 -6.95
CA THR A 119 -3.58 13.92 -7.44
C THR A 119 -4.20 14.68 -6.29
N TRP A 120 -4.55 15.93 -6.53
CA TRP A 120 -5.33 16.76 -5.60
C TRP A 120 -6.54 17.36 -6.32
N SER A 121 -7.62 17.54 -5.57
CA SER A 121 -8.83 18.19 -6.07
C SER A 121 -9.39 19.14 -5.02
N SER A 122 -9.84 20.32 -5.44
CA SER A 122 -10.40 21.35 -4.56
C SER A 122 -11.72 21.87 -5.14
N GLY A 123 -12.77 21.90 -4.32
CA GLY A 123 -14.05 22.53 -4.65
C GLY A 123 -14.31 23.74 -3.75
N THR A 124 -15.13 24.68 -4.21
CA THR A 124 -15.44 25.94 -3.49
C THR A 124 -16.16 25.74 -2.16
N ASN A 125 -16.74 24.56 -1.92
CA ASN A 125 -17.42 24.19 -0.68
C ASN A 125 -16.96 22.81 -0.17
N GLY A 126 -15.66 22.64 0.07
CA GLY A 126 -15.09 21.39 0.54
C GLY A 126 -13.65 21.50 1.03
N VAL A 127 -13.12 20.41 1.57
CA VAL A 127 -11.70 20.26 1.90
C VAL A 127 -10.94 19.78 0.66
N VAL A 128 -9.67 20.20 0.53
CA VAL A 128 -8.81 19.71 -0.55
C VAL A 128 -8.56 18.22 -0.34
N ALA A 129 -8.97 17.39 -1.30
CA ALA A 129 -8.70 15.96 -1.28
C ALA A 129 -7.35 15.68 -1.92
N ALA A 130 -6.63 14.69 -1.39
CA ALA A 130 -5.41 14.16 -1.96
C ALA A 130 -5.53 12.64 -2.09
N THR A 131 -5.04 12.11 -3.22
CA THR A 131 -4.99 10.69 -3.48
C THR A 131 -3.59 10.32 -3.95
N PHE A 132 -3.04 9.25 -3.36
CA PHE A 132 -1.75 8.68 -3.72
C PHE A 132 -1.96 7.24 -4.17
N SER A 133 -1.50 6.93 -5.38
CA SER A 133 -1.44 5.56 -5.88
C SER A 133 -0.02 5.02 -5.69
N LEU A 134 0.07 3.88 -5.02
CA LEU A 134 1.31 3.20 -4.69
C LEU A 134 1.37 1.85 -5.39
N ARG A 135 2.54 1.51 -5.88
CA ARG A 135 2.83 0.20 -6.44
C ARG A 135 3.80 -0.55 -5.55
N LEU A 136 3.42 -1.75 -5.15
CA LEU A 136 4.23 -2.55 -4.23
C LEU A 136 5.43 -3.16 -4.95
N LYS A 137 6.55 -3.16 -4.23
CA LYS A 137 7.76 -3.88 -4.61
C LYS A 137 7.87 -5.13 -3.75
N GLY A 138 7.39 -6.25 -4.30
CA GLY A 138 7.38 -7.54 -3.62
C GLY A 138 6.08 -7.82 -2.86
N LYS A 139 6.16 -8.75 -1.91
CA LYS A 139 5.01 -9.19 -1.11
C LYS A 139 4.93 -8.38 0.19
N PRO A 140 3.72 -7.97 0.63
CA PRO A 140 3.53 -7.46 1.97
C PRO A 140 3.91 -8.52 3.02
N GLU A 141 4.51 -8.08 4.11
CA GLU A 141 4.79 -8.87 5.30
C GLU A 141 3.70 -8.61 6.34
N ASN A 142 3.23 -9.66 6.98
CA ASN A 142 2.22 -9.55 8.03
C ASN A 142 2.89 -9.09 9.32
N ILE A 143 2.29 -8.08 9.95
CA ILE A 143 2.56 -7.72 11.33
C ILE A 143 1.55 -8.52 12.16
N GLU A 144 1.98 -9.63 12.74
CA GLU A 144 1.22 -10.26 13.81
C GLU A 144 1.60 -9.55 15.11
N SER A 145 0.61 -9.09 15.87
CA SER A 145 0.87 -8.58 17.23
C SER A 145 1.61 -9.66 18.01
N GLY A 146 2.73 -9.30 18.62
CA GLY A 146 3.46 -10.19 19.52
C GLY A 146 2.51 -10.83 20.55
N SER A 147 2.69 -12.14 20.74
CA SER A 147 2.19 -12.92 21.87
C SER A 147 2.42 -12.24 23.21
#